data_AF-A0A0U2VJE7-F1
#
_entry.id   AF-A0A0U2VJE7-F1
#
_cell.length_a   1.000
_cell.length_b   1.000
_cell.length_c   1.000
_cell.angle_alpha   90.00
_cell.angle_beta   90.00
_cell.angle_gamma   90.00
#
_symmetry.space_group_name_H-M   'P 1'
#
loop_
_entity.id
_entity.type
_entity.pdbx_description
1 polymer ?
#
loop_
_entity_poly.entity_id
_entity_poly.type
_entity_poly.pdbx_seq_one_letter_code
_entity_poly.pdbx_strand_id
1 'polypeptide(L)'
;MEEKKTFCTRCGKQVEAAEKFCSDCGNVVNKKRTSGVPLNEETVTKGDTSTNQYSGYKKRKPNNLILLVGAAVIAIALYLVFFNTEFREISGNWIPSDFDNEESVNIAIEKNGKAKITVSYIDGDSPLNNGEISIDIQLEKLSKEASIYRVNDIQSVQFAMDNTLYELFESEVLKAFDDEGVSDIETKKSGKKMIVTFNSPREWLNYTGEDFDFVINAINENTLVIDDEYFYRQ
;
A
#
# COMPACT_ATOMS: atom_id res chain seq x y z
N MET A 1 14.74 -45.78 -20.59
CA MET A 1 14.09 -45.70 -19.26
C MET A 1 13.06 -44.60 -19.37
N GLU A 2 11.78 -44.94 -19.24
CA GLU A 2 10.67 -44.00 -19.48
C GLU A 2 10.42 -43.17 -18.21
N GLU A 3 10.70 -41.86 -18.28
CA GLU A 3 10.49 -40.93 -17.18
C GLU A 3 8.99 -40.68 -16.96
N LYS A 4 8.46 -41.20 -15.86
CA LYS A 4 7.06 -40.97 -15.48
C LYS A 4 6.88 -39.53 -15.01
N LYS A 5 6.42 -38.66 -15.91
CA LYS A 5 6.07 -37.27 -15.59
C LYS A 5 4.81 -37.23 -14.73
N THR A 6 4.86 -36.51 -13.61
CA THR A 6 3.72 -36.28 -12.70
C THR A 6 3.35 -34.81 -12.75
N PHE A 7 2.07 -34.46 -12.57
CA PHE A 7 1.59 -33.08 -12.57
C PHE A 7 0.94 -32.73 -11.24
N CYS A 8 1.12 -31.49 -10.79
CA CYS A 8 0.50 -30.98 -9.58
C CYS A 8 -1.01 -30.83 -9.77
N THR A 9 -1.79 -31.44 -8.89
CA THR A 9 -3.28 -31.38 -8.94
C THR A 9 -3.86 -30.02 -8.57
N ARG A 10 -3.04 -29.08 -8.10
CA ARG A 10 -3.49 -27.73 -7.70
C ARG A 10 -3.16 -26.65 -8.73
N CYS A 11 -1.96 -26.65 -9.30
CA CYS A 11 -1.51 -25.62 -10.25
C CYS A 11 -1.23 -26.15 -11.66
N GLY A 12 -1.32 -27.46 -11.90
CA GLY A 12 -1.11 -28.07 -13.22
C GLY A 12 0.35 -28.16 -13.69
N LYS A 13 1.32 -27.63 -12.93
CA LYS A 13 2.74 -27.71 -13.30
C LYS A 13 3.30 -29.12 -13.16
N GLN A 14 4.29 -29.44 -13.98
CA GLN A 14 5.00 -30.72 -13.92
C GLN A 14 5.84 -30.78 -12.64
N VAL A 15 5.81 -31.93 -11.98
CA VAL A 15 6.54 -32.22 -10.75
C VAL A 15 7.40 -33.45 -10.98
N GLU A 16 8.63 -33.43 -10.50
CA GLU A 16 9.50 -34.60 -10.57
C GLU A 16 8.97 -35.75 -9.71
N ALA A 17 9.15 -36.99 -10.18
CA ALA A 17 8.52 -38.17 -9.60
C ALA A 17 8.92 -38.45 -8.13
N ALA A 18 10.00 -37.84 -7.63
CA ALA A 18 10.50 -38.01 -6.28
C ALA A 18 10.10 -36.88 -5.30
N GLU A 19 9.48 -35.80 -5.77
CA GLU A 19 9.14 -34.67 -4.90
C GLU A 19 7.88 -34.95 -4.07
N LYS A 20 7.97 -34.64 -2.77
CA LYS A 20 6.83 -34.77 -1.83
C LYS A 20 5.86 -33.59 -1.94
N PHE A 21 6.34 -32.44 -2.40
CA PHE A 21 5.63 -31.17 -2.49
C PHE A 21 5.97 -30.47 -3.80
N CYS A 22 5.03 -29.73 -4.37
CA CYS A 22 5.22 -28.91 -5.55
C CYS A 22 6.01 -27.65 -5.19
N SER A 23 7.18 -27.45 -5.80
CA SER A 23 8.05 -26.29 -5.60
C SER A 23 7.40 -24.95 -5.94
N ASP A 24 6.44 -24.93 -6.87
CA ASP A 24 5.80 -23.69 -7.31
C ASP A 24 4.65 -23.19 -6.41
N CYS A 25 3.91 -24.10 -5.76
CA CYS A 25 2.70 -23.72 -5.01
C CYS A 25 2.62 -24.33 -3.60
N GLY A 26 3.63 -25.12 -3.20
CA GLY A 26 3.71 -25.76 -1.90
C GLY A 26 2.75 -26.93 -1.66
N ASN A 27 1.99 -27.38 -2.67
CA ASN A 27 0.99 -28.44 -2.49
C ASN A 27 1.62 -29.84 -2.41
N VAL A 28 1.05 -30.76 -1.61
CA VAL A 28 1.56 -32.13 -1.45
C VAL A 28 1.20 -33.00 -2.67
N VAL A 29 2.18 -33.69 -3.25
CA VAL A 29 2.02 -34.44 -4.52
C VAL A 29 1.80 -35.94 -4.31
N ASN A 30 2.13 -36.46 -3.12
CA ASN A 30 1.98 -37.88 -2.80
C ASN A 30 0.87 -38.15 -1.77
N LYS A 31 -0.33 -38.48 -2.27
CA LYS A 31 -1.37 -39.14 -1.48
C LYS A 31 -1.73 -40.46 -2.17
N LYS A 32 -0.96 -41.53 -1.90
CA LYS A 32 -1.35 -42.89 -2.33
C LYS A 32 -2.71 -43.21 -1.69
N ARG A 33 -3.77 -43.23 -2.51
CA ARG A 33 -5.04 -43.85 -2.15
C ARG A 33 -4.84 -45.36 -2.23
N THR A 34 -4.83 -46.05 -1.09
CA THR A 34 -4.87 -47.51 -1.08
C THR A 34 -6.34 -47.95 -1.12
N SER A 35 -6.81 -48.32 -2.32
CA SER A 35 -8.08 -49.04 -2.58
C SER A 35 -7.92 -49.67 -3.98
N GLY A 36 -7.92 -50.98 -4.23
CA GLY A 36 -7.97 -52.19 -3.41
C GLY A 36 -7.84 -53.48 -4.26
N VAL A 37 -7.95 -54.66 -3.60
CA VAL A 37 -8.42 -56.01 -4.07
C VAL A 37 -7.40 -56.86 -4.89
N PRO A 38 -7.21 -58.21 -4.71
CA PRO A 38 -8.22 -59.28 -4.54
C PRO A 38 -7.95 -60.45 -3.55
N LEU A 39 -9.00 -61.29 -3.40
CA LEU A 39 -9.08 -62.57 -2.68
C LEU A 39 -8.21 -63.70 -3.27
N ASN A 40 -7.65 -64.52 -2.38
CA ASN A 40 -7.54 -66.02 -2.27
C ASN A 40 -6.14 -66.38 -1.69
N GLU A 41 -5.83 -67.52 -1.07
CA GLU A 41 -6.50 -68.61 -0.35
C GLU A 41 -5.33 -69.45 0.24
N GLU A 42 -5.48 -69.93 1.48
CA GLU A 42 -4.69 -70.99 2.16
C GLU A 42 -3.16 -70.79 2.39
N THR A 43 -2.50 -71.26 3.45
CA THR A 43 -2.78 -72.00 4.71
C THR A 43 -1.53 -71.87 5.61
N VAL A 44 -1.64 -72.34 6.86
CA VAL A 44 -0.54 -72.89 7.72
C VAL A 44 -0.07 -72.04 8.95
N THR A 45 -0.73 -72.39 10.06
CA THR A 45 -0.27 -72.65 11.45
C THR A 45 0.15 -71.55 12.45
N LYS A 46 -0.76 -71.38 13.43
CA LYS A 46 -0.65 -71.65 14.90
C LYS A 46 0.46 -71.02 15.76
N GLY A 47 -0.03 -70.38 16.84
CA GLY A 47 0.60 -70.25 18.17
C GLY A 47 1.26 -68.89 18.41
N ASP A 48 1.06 -68.14 19.49
CA ASP A 48 0.25 -68.30 20.69
C ASP A 48 -0.01 -66.89 21.29
N THR A 49 -1.19 -66.75 21.89
CA THR A 49 -1.52 -65.97 23.10
C THR A 49 -0.57 -64.86 23.56
N SER A 50 -1.03 -63.60 23.53
CA SER A 50 -1.15 -62.77 24.76
C SER A 50 -1.83 -61.42 24.49
N THR A 51 -2.97 -61.26 25.14
CA THR A 51 -3.50 -60.03 25.72
C THR A 51 -2.76 -58.73 25.41
N ASN A 52 -3.41 -57.82 24.69
CA ASN A 52 -3.32 -56.41 25.08
C ASN A 52 -4.67 -55.71 24.97
N GLN A 53 -5.00 -55.09 26.09
CA GLN A 53 -6.28 -54.49 26.42
C GLN A 53 -6.71 -53.50 25.33
N TYR A 54 -7.91 -53.69 24.79
CA TYR A 54 -8.65 -52.64 24.12
C TYR A 54 -8.87 -51.50 25.12
N SER A 55 -7.99 -50.50 25.08
CA SER A 55 -8.25 -49.22 25.73
C SER A 55 -9.47 -48.61 25.03
N GLY A 56 -10.55 -48.48 25.79
CA GLY A 56 -11.76 -47.82 25.32
C GLY A 56 -11.45 -46.37 25.00
N TYR A 57 -11.24 -46.06 23.72
CA TYR A 57 -11.23 -44.69 23.23
C TYR A 57 -12.66 -44.16 23.38
N LYS A 58 -12.96 -43.60 24.57
CA LYS A 58 -14.19 -42.84 24.79
C LYS A 58 -14.22 -41.74 23.76
N LYS A 59 -15.11 -41.89 22.78
CA LYS A 59 -15.46 -40.90 21.76
C LYS A 59 -15.92 -39.64 22.50
N ARG A 60 -14.98 -38.73 22.82
CA ARG A 60 -15.32 -37.44 23.43
C ARG A 60 -16.11 -36.68 22.38
N LYS A 61 -17.39 -36.39 22.69
CA LYS A 61 -18.22 -35.48 21.91
C LYS A 61 -17.38 -34.20 21.70
N PRO A 62 -17.13 -33.77 20.45
CA PRO A 62 -16.41 -32.53 20.23
C PRO A 62 -17.21 -31.42 20.90
N ASN A 63 -16.57 -30.66 21.79
CA ASN A 63 -17.20 -29.49 22.38
C ASN A 63 -17.29 -28.45 21.27
N ASN A 64 -18.48 -28.30 20.68
CA ASN A 64 -18.80 -27.32 19.63
C ASN A 64 -18.39 -25.87 20.02
N LEU A 65 -18.14 -25.62 21.31
CA LEU A 65 -17.65 -24.35 21.84
C LEU A 65 -16.30 -23.92 21.25
N ILE A 66 -15.34 -24.83 21.07
CA ILE A 66 -14.01 -24.48 20.51
C ILE A 66 -14.14 -24.07 19.04
N LEU A 67 -15.02 -24.75 18.31
CA LEU A 67 -15.31 -24.46 16.91
C LEU A 67 -16.02 -23.10 16.74
N LEU A 68 -16.94 -22.78 17.65
CA LEU A 68 -17.62 -21.48 17.67
C LEU A 68 -16.69 -20.33 18.02
N VAL A 69 -15.82 -20.49 19.02
CA VAL A 69 -14.82 -19.47 19.37
C VAL A 69 -13.84 -19.26 18.22
N GLY A 70 -13.37 -20.33 17.59
CA GLY A 70 -12.51 -20.25 16.41
C GLY A 70 -13.18 -19.50 15.24
N ALA A 71 -14.44 -19.81 14.95
CA ALA A 71 -15.21 -19.12 13.91
C ALA A 71 -15.42 -17.63 14.23
N ALA A 72 -15.71 -17.29 15.49
CA ALA A 72 -15.89 -15.90 15.91
C ALA A 72 -14.60 -15.07 15.78
N VAL A 73 -13.45 -15.63 16.17
CA VAL A 73 -12.15 -14.95 16.03
C VAL A 73 -11.82 -14.72 14.55
N ILE A 74 -12.06 -15.70 13.68
CA ILE A 74 -11.84 -15.54 12.24
C ILE A 74 -12.79 -14.48 11.66
N ALA A 75 -14.06 -14.48 12.06
CA ALA A 75 -15.02 -13.46 11.62
C ALA A 75 -14.61 -12.05 12.06
N ILE A 76 -14.12 -11.87 13.29
CA ILE A 76 -13.61 -10.58 13.78
C ILE A 76 -12.35 -10.18 13.01
N ALA A 77 -11.42 -11.10 12.78
CA ALA A 77 -10.21 -10.81 12.02
C ALA A 77 -10.54 -10.39 10.58
N LEU A 78 -11.47 -11.09 9.92
CA LEU A 78 -11.95 -10.72 8.59
C LEU A 78 -12.67 -9.37 8.62
N TYR A 79 -13.52 -9.12 9.61
CA TYR A 79 -14.18 -7.82 9.78
C TYR A 79 -13.15 -6.69 9.92
N LEU A 80 -12.12 -6.87 10.76
CA LEU A 80 -11.04 -5.90 10.92
C LEU A 80 -10.17 -5.74 9.66
N VAL A 81 -10.09 -6.74 8.79
CA VAL A 81 -9.39 -6.62 7.51
C VAL A 81 -10.26 -5.90 6.47
N PHE A 82 -11.54 -6.25 6.36
CA PHE A 82 -12.47 -5.73 5.33
C PHE A 82 -13.14 -4.40 5.67
N PHE A 83 -13.29 -4.04 6.95
CA PHE A 83 -13.87 -2.75 7.36
C PHE A 83 -12.82 -1.71 7.72
N ASN A 84 -11.55 -2.12 7.84
CA ASN A 84 -10.43 -1.20 8.06
C ASN A 84 -9.65 -0.89 6.76
N THR A 85 -10.25 -1.23 5.60
CA THR A 85 -9.75 -0.92 4.26
C THR A 85 -10.24 0.41 3.70
N GLU A 86 -11.15 1.12 4.39
CA GLU A 86 -11.75 2.38 3.89
C GLU A 86 -10.75 3.51 3.55
N PHE A 87 -9.47 3.36 3.92
CA PHE A 87 -8.39 4.30 3.61
C PHE A 87 -7.31 3.77 2.66
N ARG A 88 -7.46 2.56 2.10
CA ARG A 88 -6.44 1.99 1.20
C ARG A 88 -6.52 2.48 -0.24
N GLU A 89 -7.57 3.19 -0.63
CA GLU A 89 -7.87 3.38 -2.06
C GLU A 89 -7.17 4.57 -2.73
N ILE A 90 -6.80 5.62 -1.99
CA ILE A 90 -6.41 6.90 -2.63
C ILE A 90 -4.91 7.19 -2.62
N SER A 91 -4.13 6.51 -1.76
CA SER A 91 -2.67 6.66 -1.82
C SER A 91 -2.13 6.17 -3.16
N GLY A 92 -1.42 7.04 -3.88
CA GLY A 92 -0.90 6.74 -5.20
C GLY A 92 -0.16 7.91 -5.86
N ASN A 93 0.45 7.60 -7.00
CA ASN A 93 0.92 8.60 -7.95
C ASN A 93 -0.27 8.99 -8.83
N TRP A 94 -0.54 10.27 -8.91
CA TRP A 94 -1.62 10.83 -9.70
C TRP A 94 -1.03 11.81 -10.74
N ILE A 95 -1.46 11.67 -11.98
CA ILE A 95 -1.12 12.61 -13.05
C ILE A 95 -2.36 13.45 -13.30
N PRO A 96 -2.31 14.77 -13.12
CA PRO A 96 -3.43 15.62 -13.47
C PRO A 96 -3.75 15.52 -14.98
N SER A 97 -5.02 15.64 -15.36
CA SER A 97 -5.46 15.45 -16.74
C SER A 97 -4.93 16.49 -17.73
N ASP A 98 -4.66 17.69 -17.23
CA ASP A 98 -4.39 18.88 -18.04
C ASP A 98 -2.90 19.19 -18.15
N PHE A 99 -2.06 18.31 -17.62
CA PHE A 99 -0.61 18.54 -17.48
C PHE A 99 0.18 17.74 -18.51
N ASP A 100 1.25 18.35 -19.04
CA ASP A 100 2.21 17.67 -19.89
C ASP A 100 3.00 16.62 -19.08
N ASN A 101 3.55 15.62 -19.77
CA ASN A 101 4.12 14.39 -19.17
C ASN A 101 5.33 14.61 -18.22
N GLU A 102 5.73 15.86 -17.99
CA GLU A 102 6.91 16.26 -17.21
C GLU A 102 6.56 16.61 -15.76
N GLU A 103 5.26 16.65 -15.43
CA GLU A 103 4.76 16.95 -14.10
C GLU A 103 4.12 15.74 -13.43
N SER A 104 4.29 15.62 -12.11
CA SER A 104 3.63 14.57 -11.34
C SER A 104 3.21 15.04 -9.97
N VAL A 105 2.02 14.59 -9.56
CA VAL A 105 1.47 14.84 -8.24
C VAL A 105 1.33 13.53 -7.49
N ASN A 106 2.19 13.30 -6.51
CA ASN A 106 2.01 12.20 -5.58
C ASN A 106 1.07 12.63 -4.46
N ILE A 107 0.02 11.85 -4.23
CA ILE A 107 -0.89 12.06 -3.09
C ILE A 107 -0.83 10.81 -2.22
N ALA A 108 -0.29 10.96 -1.02
CA ALA A 108 -0.23 9.92 -0.01
C ALA A 108 -1.18 10.27 1.15
N ILE A 109 -2.26 9.50 1.32
CA ILE A 109 -3.25 9.70 2.38
C ILE A 109 -3.16 8.56 3.40
N GLU A 110 -2.85 8.90 4.65
CA GLU A 110 -2.84 7.99 5.78
C GLU A 110 -4.25 7.71 6.34
N LYS A 111 -4.39 6.63 7.12
CA LYS A 111 -5.65 6.20 7.73
C LYS A 111 -6.27 7.20 8.71
N ASN A 112 -5.47 8.10 9.25
CA ASN A 112 -5.89 9.12 10.22
C ASN A 112 -6.31 10.43 9.52
N GLY A 113 -6.40 10.44 8.18
CA GLY A 113 -6.70 11.63 7.39
C GLY A 113 -5.51 12.56 7.19
N LYS A 114 -4.32 12.25 7.74
CA LYS A 114 -3.11 12.98 7.34
C LYS A 114 -2.81 12.66 5.90
N ALA A 115 -2.58 13.68 5.11
CA ALA A 115 -2.16 13.53 3.72
C ALA A 115 -0.88 14.31 3.50
N LYS A 116 0.00 13.73 2.68
CA LYS A 116 1.13 14.40 2.11
C LYS A 116 0.88 14.53 0.61
N ILE A 117 0.81 15.76 0.13
CA ILE A 117 0.75 16.06 -1.30
C ILE A 117 2.14 16.50 -1.73
N THR A 118 2.70 15.79 -2.70
CA THR A 118 4.01 16.09 -3.25
C THR A 118 3.86 16.41 -4.73
N VAL A 119 4.10 17.67 -5.09
CA VAL A 119 4.13 18.15 -6.47
C VAL A 119 5.59 18.23 -6.90
N SER A 120 5.95 17.53 -7.97
CA SER A 120 7.29 17.59 -8.57
C SER A 120 7.20 18.26 -9.93
N TYR A 121 8.01 19.30 -10.12
CA TYR A 121 8.06 20.09 -11.34
C TYR A 121 9.48 20.10 -11.90
N ILE A 122 9.58 19.98 -13.22
CA ILE A 122 10.84 20.05 -13.97
C ILE A 122 10.59 20.95 -15.16
N ASP A 123 10.77 22.26 -14.99
CA ASP A 123 10.82 23.20 -16.09
C ASP A 123 12.15 23.96 -16.03
N GLY A 124 12.88 23.91 -17.13
CA GLY A 124 14.29 24.24 -17.23
C GLY A 124 14.61 25.72 -17.07
N ASP A 125 13.59 26.58 -16.98
CA ASP A 125 13.75 28.03 -17.08
C ASP A 125 13.94 28.75 -15.73
N SER A 126 13.58 28.14 -14.60
CA SER A 126 13.75 28.73 -13.27
C SER A 126 14.25 27.72 -12.22
N PRO A 127 15.09 28.14 -11.25
CA PRO A 127 15.51 27.27 -10.15
C PRO A 127 14.34 26.89 -9.22
N LEU A 128 13.29 27.73 -9.13
CA LEU A 128 12.05 27.37 -8.43
C LEU A 128 11.24 26.33 -9.21
N ASN A 129 11.48 26.24 -10.51
CA ASN A 129 10.80 25.32 -11.41
C ASN A 129 11.42 23.91 -11.40
N ASN A 130 12.47 23.70 -10.59
CA ASN A 130 13.20 22.44 -10.47
C ASN A 130 13.21 21.99 -9.01
N GLY A 131 12.04 21.62 -8.51
CA GLY A 131 11.83 21.35 -7.09
C GLY A 131 10.65 20.45 -6.79
N GLU A 132 10.54 20.11 -5.51
CA GLU A 132 9.49 19.29 -4.95
C GLU A 132 8.78 20.09 -3.85
N ILE A 133 7.50 20.39 -4.04
CA ILE A 133 6.66 20.97 -3.00
C ILE A 133 5.99 19.83 -2.26
N SER A 134 6.16 19.79 -0.94
CA SER A 134 5.51 18.87 -0.03
C SER A 134 4.57 19.62 0.90
N ILE A 135 3.30 19.25 0.90
CA ILE A 135 2.26 19.83 1.76
C ILE A 135 1.73 18.74 2.68
N ASP A 136 1.91 18.92 3.98
CA ASP A 136 1.30 18.07 5.00
C ASP A 136 -0.03 18.69 5.44
N ILE A 137 -1.13 17.97 5.20
CA ILE A 137 -2.49 18.45 5.49
C ILE A 137 -3.29 17.43 6.29
N GLN A 138 -4.24 17.92 7.08
CA GLN A 138 -5.25 17.10 7.73
C GLN A 138 -6.54 17.15 6.92
N LEU A 139 -6.94 16.00 6.41
CA LEU A 139 -8.17 15.79 5.65
C LEU A 139 -9.27 15.15 6.49
N GLU A 140 -10.51 15.50 6.18
CA GLU A 140 -11.72 14.84 6.64
C GLU A 140 -12.54 14.37 5.43
N LYS A 141 -12.81 13.06 5.33
CA LYS A 141 -13.57 12.50 4.21
C LYS A 141 -15.04 12.95 4.32
N LEU A 142 -15.55 13.64 3.30
CA LEU A 142 -16.92 14.17 3.27
C LEU A 142 -17.92 13.20 2.63
N SER A 143 -17.47 12.35 1.70
CA SER A 143 -18.33 11.40 0.98
C SER A 143 -17.84 9.96 1.15
N LYS A 144 -18.76 9.01 1.26
CA LYS A 144 -18.42 7.58 1.30
C LYS A 144 -18.07 7.03 -0.09
N GLU A 145 -18.76 7.54 -1.10
CA GLU A 145 -18.71 7.03 -2.47
C GLU A 145 -17.74 7.82 -3.35
N ALA A 146 -17.54 9.11 -3.03
CA ALA A 146 -16.61 9.98 -3.76
C ALA A 146 -15.38 10.30 -2.90
N SER A 147 -14.26 10.52 -3.57
CA SER A 147 -12.99 10.95 -3.00
C SER A 147 -12.98 12.46 -2.71
N ILE A 148 -13.99 12.93 -1.98
CA ILE A 148 -14.15 14.34 -1.60
C ILE A 148 -13.71 14.51 -0.15
N TYR A 149 -12.78 15.42 0.07
CA TYR A 149 -12.16 15.70 1.35
C TYR A 149 -12.29 17.17 1.71
N ARG A 150 -12.56 17.45 2.98
CA ARG A 150 -12.37 18.78 3.56
C ARG A 150 -10.92 18.91 4.01
N VAL A 151 -10.28 20.02 3.66
CA VAL A 151 -8.99 20.42 4.23
C VAL A 151 -9.25 21.12 5.56
N ASN A 152 -8.91 20.47 6.67
CA ASN A 152 -9.16 21.00 8.02
C ASN A 152 -8.01 21.86 8.52
N ASP A 153 -6.78 21.44 8.24
CA ASP A 153 -5.58 22.11 8.73
C ASP A 153 -4.40 21.84 7.80
N ILE A 154 -3.54 22.85 7.59
CA ILE A 154 -2.30 22.73 6.83
C ILE A 154 -1.16 22.74 7.85
N GLN A 155 -0.57 21.57 8.05
CA GLN A 155 0.44 21.35 9.10
C GLN A 155 1.81 21.88 8.70
N SER A 156 2.19 21.70 7.43
CA SER A 156 3.43 22.23 6.91
C SER A 156 3.38 22.38 5.39
N VAL A 157 4.12 23.36 4.87
CA VAL A 157 4.50 23.41 3.46
C VAL A 157 6.03 23.45 3.42
N GLN A 158 6.61 22.64 2.55
CA GLN A 158 8.04 22.57 2.33
C GLN A 158 8.33 22.60 0.85
N PHE A 159 9.33 23.39 0.45
CA PHE A 159 9.89 23.38 -0.88
C PHE A 159 11.29 22.77 -0.82
N ALA A 160 11.54 21.74 -1.63
CA ALA A 160 12.83 21.05 -1.67
C ALA A 160 13.46 21.14 -3.06
N MET A 161 14.69 21.66 -3.15
CA MET A 161 15.48 21.73 -4.39
C MET A 161 16.84 21.07 -4.23
N ASP A 162 17.53 20.79 -5.33
CA ASP A 162 18.91 20.31 -5.30
C ASP A 162 19.84 21.36 -4.64
N ASN A 163 20.69 20.90 -3.73
CA ASN A 163 21.56 21.77 -2.93
C ASN A 163 22.64 22.44 -3.77
N THR A 164 23.09 21.84 -4.88
CA THR A 164 24.03 22.49 -5.79
C THR A 164 23.36 23.62 -6.53
N LEU A 165 22.12 23.44 -6.98
CA LEU A 165 21.33 24.54 -7.55
C LEU A 165 21.10 25.64 -6.52
N TYR A 166 20.72 25.29 -5.30
CA TYR A 166 20.53 26.31 -4.27
C TYR A 166 21.80 27.08 -3.94
N GLU A 167 22.95 26.42 -3.74
CA GLU A 167 24.19 27.13 -3.43
C GLU A 167 24.62 28.10 -4.55
N LEU A 168 24.24 27.82 -5.80
CA LEU A 168 24.47 28.72 -6.93
C LEU A 168 23.51 29.91 -6.97
N PHE A 169 22.28 29.73 -6.47
CA PHE A 169 21.18 30.69 -6.62
C PHE A 169 20.57 31.14 -5.29
N GLU A 170 21.25 30.95 -4.15
CA GLU A 170 20.67 31.17 -2.81
C GLU A 170 20.08 32.57 -2.67
N SER A 171 20.84 33.61 -3.07
CA SER A 171 20.35 34.98 -3.03
C SER A 171 19.16 35.24 -3.97
N GLU A 172 19.10 34.55 -5.10
CA GLU A 172 18.01 34.69 -6.07
C GLU A 172 16.76 33.98 -5.59
N VAL A 173 16.91 32.79 -4.99
CA VAL A 173 15.83 32.01 -4.38
C VAL A 173 15.22 32.76 -3.20
N LEU A 174 16.06 33.26 -2.28
CA LEU A 174 15.59 34.03 -1.13
C LEU A 174 14.94 35.34 -1.57
N LYS A 175 15.51 36.01 -2.58
CA LYS A 175 14.91 37.22 -3.15
C LYS A 175 13.58 36.92 -3.84
N ALA A 176 13.46 35.81 -4.57
CA ALA A 176 12.20 35.43 -5.20
C ALA A 176 11.11 35.19 -4.14
N PHE A 177 11.43 34.53 -3.02
CA PHE A 177 10.48 34.41 -1.91
C PHE A 177 10.11 35.78 -1.32
N ASP A 178 11.07 36.68 -1.12
CA ASP A 178 10.83 38.04 -0.59
C ASP A 178 9.98 38.90 -1.56
N ASP A 179 10.25 38.82 -2.87
CA ASP A 179 9.51 39.52 -3.93
C ASP A 179 8.05 39.03 -3.98
N GLU A 180 7.79 37.75 -3.66
CA GLU A 180 6.45 37.17 -3.48
C GLU A 180 5.83 37.43 -2.08
N GLY A 181 6.49 38.23 -1.23
CA GLY A 181 5.99 38.59 0.10
C GLY A 181 6.15 37.49 1.15
N VAL A 182 6.99 36.49 0.90
CA VAL A 182 7.20 35.32 1.75
C VAL A 182 8.45 35.53 2.61
N SER A 183 8.29 36.15 3.78
CA SER A 183 9.41 36.49 4.66
C SER A 183 9.68 35.49 5.80
N ASP A 184 8.72 34.61 6.10
CA ASP A 184 8.76 33.73 7.27
C ASP A 184 9.09 32.27 6.88
N ILE A 185 10.38 32.05 6.59
CA ILE A 185 10.92 30.78 6.11
C ILE A 185 12.09 30.27 6.96
N GLU A 186 12.19 28.96 7.08
CA GLU A 186 13.35 28.26 7.64
C GLU A 186 14.03 27.42 6.57
N THR A 187 15.34 27.58 6.38
CA THR A 187 16.11 26.77 5.42
C THR A 187 16.95 25.72 6.14
N LYS A 188 16.97 24.50 5.59
CA LYS A 188 17.74 23.38 6.14
C LYS A 188 18.32 22.51 5.04
N LYS A 189 19.63 22.24 5.12
CA LYS A 189 20.28 21.23 4.27
C LYS A 189 19.93 19.82 4.75
N SER A 190 19.49 18.97 3.83
CA SER A 190 19.16 17.57 4.07
C SER A 190 19.72 16.70 2.95
N GLY A 191 20.93 16.16 3.16
CA GLY A 191 21.63 15.40 2.14
C GLY A 191 21.97 16.25 0.92
N LYS A 192 21.47 15.85 -0.26
CA LYS A 192 21.63 16.60 -1.52
C LYS A 192 20.52 17.63 -1.77
N LYS A 193 19.55 17.75 -0.87
CA LYS A 193 18.46 18.71 -1.02
C LYS A 193 18.61 19.84 -0.02
N MET A 194 18.21 21.04 -0.42
CA MET A 194 17.90 22.12 0.50
C MET A 194 16.38 22.21 0.65
N ILE A 195 15.91 22.26 1.89
CA ILE A 195 14.50 22.30 2.26
C ILE A 195 14.21 23.69 2.82
N VAL A 196 13.29 24.40 2.19
CA VAL A 196 12.68 25.64 2.68
C VAL A 196 11.35 25.25 3.33
N THR A 197 11.18 25.57 4.61
CA THR A 197 9.93 25.35 5.35
C THR A 197 9.25 26.69 5.56
N PHE A 198 7.95 26.76 5.28
CA PHE A 198 7.17 27.97 5.46
C PHE A 198 6.49 27.92 6.83
N ASN A 199 6.76 28.91 7.67
CA ASN A 199 6.17 29.01 9.02
C ASN A 199 4.72 29.49 8.98
N SER A 200 4.31 30.12 7.88
CA SER A 200 2.93 30.54 7.59
C SER A 200 2.41 29.87 6.30
N PRO A 201 2.11 28.56 6.32
CA PRO A 201 1.85 27.76 5.12
C PRO A 201 0.70 28.28 4.27
N ARG A 202 -0.35 28.80 4.91
CA ARG A 202 -1.56 29.25 4.24
C ARG A 202 -1.38 30.58 3.51
N GLU A 203 -0.50 31.45 4.00
CA GLU A 203 -0.19 32.70 3.33
C GLU A 203 0.54 32.40 2.04
N TRP A 204 1.53 31.51 2.08
CA TRP A 204 2.30 31.10 0.90
C TRP A 204 1.46 30.49 -0.22
N LEU A 205 0.49 29.64 0.10
CA LEU A 205 -0.42 29.05 -0.89
C LEU A 205 -1.29 30.07 -1.62
N ASN A 206 -1.36 31.33 -1.19
CA ASN A 206 -2.06 32.36 -1.96
C ASN A 206 -1.13 33.07 -2.97
N TYR A 207 0.19 32.85 -2.89
CA TYR A 207 1.20 33.54 -3.70
C TYR A 207 1.80 32.68 -4.80
N THR A 208 1.73 31.36 -4.67
CA THR A 208 2.06 30.44 -5.77
C THR A 208 1.16 30.73 -6.96
N GLY A 209 1.73 31.29 -8.03
CA GLY A 209 1.01 31.72 -9.23
C GLY A 209 0.30 30.60 -9.99
N GLU A 210 -0.23 30.96 -11.18
CA GLU A 210 -1.15 30.18 -12.02
C GLU A 210 -0.71 28.71 -12.25
N ASP A 211 0.58 28.42 -12.19
CA ASP A 211 1.16 27.09 -12.45
C ASP A 211 0.79 26.03 -11.39
N PHE A 212 0.42 26.44 -10.17
CA PHE A 212 0.01 25.50 -9.10
C PHE A 212 -1.51 25.48 -8.85
N ASP A 213 -2.27 26.15 -9.71
CA ASP A 213 -3.65 26.54 -9.44
C ASP A 213 -4.54 25.36 -9.02
N PHE A 214 -4.45 24.18 -9.61
CA PHE A 214 -5.47 23.16 -9.31
C PHE A 214 -5.34 22.54 -7.91
N VAL A 215 -4.14 22.15 -7.45
CA VAL A 215 -3.95 21.61 -6.08
C VAL A 215 -4.15 22.71 -5.06
N ILE A 216 -3.63 23.90 -5.37
CA ILE A 216 -3.60 25.01 -4.44
C ILE A 216 -4.99 25.66 -4.31
N ASN A 217 -5.74 25.80 -5.40
CA ASN A 217 -7.13 26.23 -5.34
C ASN A 217 -7.99 25.23 -4.57
N ALA A 218 -7.81 23.93 -4.77
CA ALA A 218 -8.50 22.91 -3.97
C ALA A 218 -8.20 23.05 -2.46
N ILE A 219 -6.93 23.34 -2.11
CA ILE A 219 -6.55 23.59 -0.72
C ILE A 219 -7.16 24.91 -0.20
N ASN A 220 -7.14 25.98 -0.99
CA ASN A 220 -7.67 27.29 -0.62
C ASN A 220 -9.19 27.29 -0.47
N GLU A 221 -9.91 26.52 -1.29
CA GLU A 221 -11.36 26.29 -1.19
C GLU A 221 -11.74 25.33 -0.03
N ASN A 222 -10.76 24.87 0.75
CA ASN A 222 -10.90 23.89 1.82
C ASN A 222 -11.51 22.55 1.35
N THR A 223 -11.47 22.25 0.06
CA THR A 223 -12.12 21.07 -0.52
C THR A 223 -11.21 20.44 -1.57
N LEU A 224 -10.74 19.24 -1.28
CA LEU A 224 -9.93 18.44 -2.18
C LEU A 224 -10.79 17.33 -2.80
N VAL A 225 -10.90 17.34 -4.13
CA VAL A 225 -11.59 16.32 -4.92
C VAL A 225 -10.53 15.53 -5.69
N ILE A 226 -10.47 14.21 -5.46
CA ILE A 226 -9.51 13.30 -6.15
C ILE A 226 -10.32 12.27 -6.94
N ASP A 227 -10.72 12.61 -8.16
CA ASP A 227 -11.44 11.68 -9.03
C ASP A 227 -10.65 11.36 -10.31
N ASP A 228 -11.10 10.32 -11.01
CA ASP A 228 -10.49 9.87 -12.26
C ASP A 228 -10.77 10.82 -13.44
N GLU A 229 -11.61 11.85 -13.26
CA GLU A 229 -11.91 12.86 -14.28
C GLU A 229 -10.78 13.89 -14.35
N TYR A 230 -10.25 14.29 -13.19
CA TYR A 230 -9.13 15.24 -13.07
C TYR A 230 -7.76 14.58 -12.89
N PHE A 231 -7.71 13.32 -12.46
CA PHE A 231 -6.45 12.62 -12.18
C PHE A 231 -6.40 11.20 -12.72
N TYR A 232 -5.31 10.86 -13.40
CA TYR A 232 -5.01 9.49 -13.77
C TYR A 232 -4.07 8.85 -12.76
N ARG A 233 -4.48 7.73 -12.18
CA ARG A 233 -3.60 6.92 -11.32
C ARG A 233 -2.58 6.15 -12.17
N GLN A 234 -1.29 6.28 -11.84
CA GLN A 234 -0.22 5.43 -12.41
C GLN A 234 -0.18 4.04 -11.79
#